data_AF-A0A9D6XF11-F1
#
_entry.id   AF-A0A9D6XF11-F1
#
_cell.length_a   1.000
_cell.length_b   1.000
_cell.length_c   1.000
_cell.angle_alpha   90.00
_cell.angle_beta   90.00
_cell.angle_gamma   90.00
#
_symmetry.space_group_name_H-M   'P 1'
#
loop_
_entity.id
_entity.type
_entity.pdbx_description
1 polymer ?
#
loop_
_entity_poly.entity_id
_entity_poly.type
_entity_poly.pdbx_seq_one_letter_code
_entity_poly.pdbx_strand_id
1 'polypeptide(L)' 'MADRLNARGADEIQVGLLLGISERAAVREMFPRRLPSLDELTEELV' A
#
# COMPACT_ATOMS: atom_id res chain seq x y z
N MET A 1 3.66 7.87 -3.21
CA MET A 1 4.66 6.88 -2.75
C MET A 1 4.02 5.84 -1.84
N ALA A 2 3.36 6.24 -0.75
CA ALA A 2 2.62 5.34 0.14
C ALA A 2 1.55 4.48 -0.57
N ASP A 3 0.81 5.08 -1.52
CA ASP A 3 -0.19 4.37 -2.33
C ASP A 3 0.42 3.20 -3.13
N ARG A 4 1.53 3.44 -3.84
CA ARG A 4 2.26 2.40 -4.59
C ARG A 4 2.84 1.32 -3.67
N LEU A 5 3.34 1.70 -2.50
CA LEU A 5 3.81 0.73 -1.49
C LEU A 5 2.66 -0.17 -1.04
N ASN A 6 1.52 0.43 -0.69
CA ASN A 6 0.33 -0.30 -0.29
C ASN A 6 -0.19 -1.22 -1.41
N ALA A 7 -0.23 -0.74 -2.65
CA ALA A 7 -0.68 -1.50 -3.82
C ALA A 7 0.20 -2.73 -4.12
N ARG A 8 1.48 -2.70 -3.72
CA ARG A 8 2.41 -3.83 -3.86
C ARG A 8 2.47 -4.75 -2.64
N GLY A 9 1.57 -4.58 -1.69
CA GLY A 9 1.47 -5.44 -0.51
C GLY A 9 2.42 -5.06 0.63
N ALA A 10 2.91 -3.81 0.67
CA ALA A 10 3.55 -3.30 1.88
C ALA A 10 2.57 -3.35 3.08
N ASP A 11 3.10 -3.67 4.26
CA ASP A 11 2.28 -3.79 5.47
C ASP A 11 1.74 -2.42 5.93
N GLU A 12 0.54 -2.44 6.51
CA GLU A 12 -0.15 -1.24 7.00
C GLU A 12 0.68 -0.45 8.04
N ILE A 13 1.55 -1.11 8.82
CA ILE A 13 2.47 -0.42 9.74
C ILE A 13 3.52 0.39 8.97
N GLN A 14 4.10 -0.19 7.92
CA GLN A 14 5.15 0.47 7.13
C GLN A 14 4.58 1.67 6.36
N VAL A 15 3.39 1.50 5.79
CA VAL A 15 2.64 2.56 5.12
C VAL A 15 2.25 3.66 6.11
N GLY A 16 1.77 3.27 7.31
CA GLY A 16 1.42 4.21 8.38
C GLY A 16 2.62 5.04 8.87
N LEU A 17 3.79 4.41 9.04
CA LEU A 17 5.02 5.10 9.44
C LEU A 17 5.41 6.20 8.44
N LEU A 18 5.32 5.93 7.14
CA LEU A 18 5.64 6.91 6.09
C LEU A 18 4.69 8.11 6.09
N LEU A 19 3.47 7.92 6.58
CA LEU A 19 2.39 8.92 6.55
C LEU A 19 2.16 9.61 7.90
N GLY A 20 2.88 9.20 8.95
CA GLY A 20 2.61 9.69 10.31
C GLY A 20 1.29 9.18 10.90
N ILE A 21 0.78 8.04 10.42
CA ILE A 21 -0.46 7.42 10.89
C ILE A 21 -0.10 6.26 11.83
N SER A 22 -0.55 6.34 13.08
CA SER A 22 -0.32 5.27 14.07
C SER A 22 -1.39 4.17 14.04
N GLU A 23 -2.57 4.47 13.49
CA GLU A 23 -3.70 3.55 13.46
C GLU A 23 -3.78 2.78 12.15
N ARG A 24 -3.62 1.45 12.20
CA ARG A 24 -3.73 0.59 11.00
C ARG A 24 -5.08 0.71 10.29
N ALA A 25 -6.16 0.91 11.07
CA ALA A 25 -7.50 1.08 10.52
C ALA A 25 -7.59 2.30 9.58
N ALA A 26 -6.99 3.44 9.98
CA ALA A 26 -6.95 4.65 9.16
C ALA A 26 -6.16 4.44 7.85
N VAL A 27 -5.06 3.67 7.90
CA VAL A 27 -4.32 3.27 6.68
C VAL A 27 -5.20 2.46 5.73
N ARG A 28 -5.98 1.50 6.26
CA ARG A 28 -6.88 0.66 5.47
C ARG A 28 -8.07 1.42 4.89
N GLU A 29 -8.60 2.40 5.60
CA GLU A 29 -9.66 3.28 5.08
C GLU A 29 -9.14 4.18 3.95
N MET A 30 -7.91 4.69 4.09
CA MET A 30 -7.30 5.55 3.08
C MET A 30 -6.81 4.78 1.85
N PHE A 31 -6.36 3.53 2.02
CA PHE A 31 -6.00 2.63 0.93
C PHE A 31 -6.78 1.31 1.01
N PRO A 32 -8.04 1.29 0.55
CA PRO A 32 -8.84 0.07 0.51
C PRO A 32 -8.11 -0.98 -0.33
N ARG A 33 -7.86 -2.17 0.25
CA ARG A 33 -7.18 -3.25 -0.47
C ARG A 33 -8.02 -3.68 -1.67
N ARG A 34 -7.58 -3.27 -2.86
CA ARG A 34 -7.95 -3.91 -4.12
C ARG A 34 -6.88 -4.94 -4.45
N LEU A 35 -7.29 -6.12 -4.88
CA LEU A 35 -6.35 -7.14 -5.35
C LEU A 35 -5.76 -6.66 -6.69
N PRO A 36 -4.44 -6.41 -6.77
CA PRO A 36 -3.83 -6.02 -8.03
C PRO A 36 -3.82 -7.20 -9.01
N SER A 37 -3.90 -6.91 -10.30
CA SER A 37 -3.66 -7.88 -11.36
C SER A 37 -2.17 -8.22 -11.46
N LEU A 38 -1.84 -9.34 -12.10
CA LEU A 38 -0.45 -9.73 -12.32
C LEU A 38 0.32 -8.73 -13.18
N ASP A 39 -0.37 -8.10 -14.15
CA ASP A 39 0.21 -7.11 -15.06
C ASP A 39 0.73 -5.88 -14.28
N GLU A 40 -0.12 -5.34 -13.39
CA GLU A 40 0.20 -4.20 -12.51
C GLU A 40 1.38 -4.47 -11.56
N LEU A 41 1.60 -5.73 -11.16
CA LEU A 41 2.73 -6.10 -10.30
C LEU A 41 4.06 -6.15 -11.06
N THR A 42 4.03 -6.31 -12.38
CA THR A 42 5.22 -6.54 -13.21
C THR A 42 5.72 -5.28 -13.94
N GLU A 43 4.95 -4.20 -13.94
CA GLU A 43 5.22 -2.97 -14.72
C GLU A 43 6.57 -2.30 -14.40
N GLU A 44 7.11 -2.45 -13.19
CA GLU A 44 8.39 -1.85 -12.77
C GLU A 44 9.51 -2.89 -12.50
N LEU A 45 9.40 -4.13 -13.01
CA LEU A 45 10.41 -5.20 -12.81
C LEU A 45 11.57 -5.18 -13.84
N VAL A 46 11.94 -4.01 -14.37
CA VAL A 46 12.98 -3.87 -15.42
C VAL A 46 14.38 -3.69 -14.85
#